data_AF-A0A7Y0SE85-F1
#
_entry.id   AF-A0A7Y0SE85-F1
#
_cell.length_a   1.000
_cell.length_b   1.000
_cell.length_c   1.000
_cell.angle_alpha   90.00
_cell.angle_beta   90.00
_cell.angle_gamma   90.00
#
_symmetry.space_group_name_H-M   'P 1'
#
loop_
_entity.id
_entity.type
_entity.pdbx_description
1 polymer ?
#
loop_
_entity_poly.entity_id
_entity_poly.type
_entity_poly.pdbx_seq_one_letter_code
_entity_poly.pdbx_strand_id
1 'polypeptide(L)'
;MKTWITLATLLATSSAYAAEVVTLADGREVKLNDDFTWEYVMTSSAPKEAVAQTTTSAVETVAAPAIATIPVVTKTVGTTVVVNAKKPTMQLSDSGVDILIGSASYEGGELVLPTSITNQSSQSVIQVEVEVQVFDMSGKQLAKEKVTVWQSIKRMADTYLRPQQAEQGKSIKLAVPQSQQYQFSAKVLEVKTR
;
A
#
# COMPACT_ATOMS: atom_id res chain seq x y z
N MET A 1 -16.85 -83.92 -0.46
CA MET A 1 -16.76 -82.80 -1.42
C MET A 1 -17.44 -81.60 -0.79
N LYS A 2 -16.81 -80.44 -0.93
CA LYS A 2 -16.82 -79.33 0.03
C LYS A 2 -17.63 -78.16 -0.56
N THR A 3 -18.54 -77.65 0.26
CA THR A 3 -19.04 -76.26 0.40
C THR A 3 -19.39 -75.45 -0.85
N TRP A 4 -20.56 -74.82 -0.83
CA TRP A 4 -20.78 -73.36 -0.77
C TRP A 4 -22.31 -73.15 -0.72
N ILE A 5 -22.87 -72.32 0.13
CA ILE A 5 -22.94 -70.86 -0.04
C ILE A 5 -23.42 -70.29 1.31
N THR A 6 -22.81 -69.20 1.77
CA THR A 6 -23.57 -68.17 2.50
C THR A 6 -22.92 -66.81 2.32
N LEU A 7 -23.77 -65.90 1.90
CA LEU A 7 -23.60 -64.51 1.51
C LEU A 7 -23.52 -63.63 2.76
N ALA A 8 -22.59 -62.67 2.82
CA ALA A 8 -22.71 -61.49 3.69
C ALA A 8 -21.83 -60.33 3.21
N THR A 9 -22.45 -59.46 2.40
CA THR A 9 -22.35 -57.99 2.43
C THR A 9 -21.01 -57.35 2.82
N LEU A 10 -20.28 -56.87 1.80
CA LEU A 10 -19.25 -55.85 1.95
C LEU A 10 -19.92 -54.46 1.97
N LEU A 11 -19.87 -53.78 3.11
CA LEU A 11 -20.26 -52.37 3.23
C LEU A 11 -19.22 -51.51 2.50
N ALA A 12 -19.61 -50.88 1.40
CA ALA A 12 -18.85 -49.79 0.80
C ALA A 12 -19.08 -48.53 1.65
N THR A 13 -18.12 -48.19 2.51
CA THR A 13 -18.09 -46.91 3.21
C THR A 13 -17.68 -45.82 2.22
N SER A 14 -18.64 -45.04 1.74
CA SER A 14 -18.36 -43.74 1.11
C SER A 14 -17.91 -42.78 2.22
N SER A 15 -16.63 -42.43 2.23
CA SER A 15 -16.14 -41.30 3.02
C SER A 15 -16.69 -40.01 2.40
N ALA A 16 -17.85 -39.57 2.89
CA ALA A 16 -18.30 -38.20 2.72
C ALA A 16 -17.42 -37.34 3.63
N TYR A 17 -16.46 -36.63 3.04
CA TYR A 17 -15.71 -35.60 3.73
C TYR A 17 -16.59 -34.34 3.77
N ALA A 18 -16.94 -33.93 4.98
CA ALA A 18 -17.76 -32.74 5.23
C ALA A 18 -16.82 -31.57 5.53
N ALA A 19 -17.05 -30.42 4.89
CA ALA A 19 -16.31 -29.20 5.16
C ALA A 19 -16.23 -28.91 6.67
N GLU A 20 -15.02 -28.71 7.18
CA GLU A 20 -14.76 -28.57 8.62
C GLU A 20 -14.87 -27.09 9.03
N VAL A 21 -15.69 -26.80 10.03
CA VAL A 21 -15.80 -25.47 10.62
C VAL A 21 -14.90 -25.42 11.84
N VAL A 22 -13.90 -24.54 11.81
CA VAL A 22 -12.88 -24.37 12.85
C VAL A 22 -13.00 -22.99 13.46
N THR A 23 -12.97 -22.91 14.79
CA THR A 23 -12.95 -21.64 15.53
C THR A 23 -11.51 -21.18 15.74
N LEU A 24 -11.19 -19.97 15.32
CA LEU A 24 -9.88 -19.34 15.50
C LEU A 24 -9.68 -18.82 16.93
N ALA A 25 -8.42 -18.56 17.29
CA ALA A 25 -8.05 -18.02 18.60
C ALA A 25 -8.69 -16.66 18.93
N ASP A 26 -9.17 -15.93 17.92
CA ASP A 26 -9.89 -14.67 18.06
C ASP A 26 -11.42 -14.86 18.21
N GLY A 27 -11.90 -16.11 18.29
CA GLY A 27 -13.30 -16.47 18.48
C GLY A 27 -14.14 -16.48 17.21
N ARG A 28 -13.53 -16.29 16.03
CA ARG A 28 -14.24 -16.32 14.75
C ARG A 28 -14.28 -17.72 14.16
N GLU A 29 -15.37 -18.06 13.48
CA GLU A 29 -15.51 -19.34 12.80
C GLU A 29 -15.12 -19.22 11.32
N VAL A 30 -14.30 -20.16 10.87
CA VAL A 30 -13.90 -20.32 9.47
C VAL A 30 -14.27 -21.71 9.01
N LYS A 31 -14.89 -21.78 7.83
CA LYS A 31 -15.14 -23.04 7.14
C LYS A 31 -13.99 -23.30 6.18
N LEU A 32 -13.35 -24.44 6.36
CA LEU A 32 -12.30 -24.94 5.49
C LEU A 32 -12.91 -25.89 4.45
N ASN A 33 -12.65 -25.61 3.18
CA ASN A 33 -13.10 -26.44 2.06
C ASN A 33 -12.02 -27.45 1.68
N ASP A 34 -12.42 -28.53 1.00
CA ASP A 34 -11.53 -29.64 0.61
C ASP A 34 -10.48 -29.26 -0.44
N ASP A 35 -10.64 -28.12 -1.12
CA ASP A 35 -9.71 -27.59 -2.12
C ASP A 35 -8.65 -26.65 -1.51
N PHE A 36 -8.45 -26.72 -0.18
CA PHE A 36 -7.57 -25.85 0.60
C PHE A 36 -7.93 -24.36 0.54
N THR A 37 -9.14 -24.01 0.08
CA THR A 37 -9.70 -22.67 0.24
C THR A 37 -10.48 -22.56 1.54
N TRP A 38 -10.60 -21.36 2.10
CA TRP A 38 -11.31 -21.13 3.35
C TRP A 38 -12.18 -19.88 3.28
N GLU A 39 -13.28 -19.88 4.03
CA GLU A 39 -14.24 -18.78 4.10
C GLU A 39 -14.65 -18.48 5.55
N TYR A 40 -14.85 -17.20 5.88
CA TYR A 40 -15.37 -16.81 7.20
C TYR A 40 -16.89 -17.04 7.26
N VAL A 41 -17.36 -17.66 8.33
CA VAL A 41 -18.80 -17.82 8.60
C VAL A 41 -19.23 -16.69 9.54
N MET A 42 -19.88 -15.67 9.00
CA MET A 42 -20.48 -14.62 9.84
C MET A 42 -21.88 -15.05 10.28
N THR A 43 -22.01 -15.54 11.52
CA THR A 43 -23.32 -15.72 12.14
C THR A 43 -23.89 -14.35 12.49
N SER A 44 -24.73 -13.81 11.61
CA SER A 44 -25.46 -12.57 11.85
C SER A 44 -26.52 -12.81 12.93
N SER A 45 -26.14 -12.63 14.20
CA SER A 45 -27.08 -12.35 15.28
C SER A 45 -27.23 -10.83 15.39
N ALA A 46 -28.15 -10.28 14.60
CA ALA A 46 -28.59 -8.89 14.73
C ALA A 46 -29.91 -8.83 15.54
N PRO A 47 -30.01 -8.01 16.59
CA PRO A 47 -31.29 -7.58 17.11
C PRO A 47 -31.95 -6.63 16.11
N LYS A 48 -33.24 -6.91 15.91
CA LYS A 48 -34.22 -6.21 15.09
C LYS A 48 -34.56 -4.86 15.71
N GLU A 49 -34.33 -3.77 14.98
CA GLU A 49 -35.17 -2.57 15.06
C GLU A 49 -35.62 -2.17 13.66
N ALA A 50 -36.94 -2.20 13.51
CA ALA A 50 -37.67 -1.79 12.35
C ALA A 50 -38.21 -0.39 12.58
N VAL A 51 -38.08 0.48 11.59
CA VAL A 51 -39.08 1.50 11.31
C VAL A 51 -39.19 1.66 9.80
N ALA A 52 -40.43 1.53 9.35
CA ALA A 52 -40.87 1.47 7.98
C ALA A 52 -40.99 2.86 7.35
N GLN A 53 -40.94 2.91 6.00
CA GLN A 53 -41.92 3.56 5.14
C GLN A 53 -41.66 3.11 3.67
N THR A 54 -42.49 2.25 3.06
CA THR A 54 -43.57 2.58 2.06
C THR A 54 -43.11 3.56 0.96
N THR A 55 -43.26 3.37 -0.35
CA THR A 55 -44.01 2.42 -1.20
C THR A 55 -43.62 2.69 -2.67
N THR A 56 -43.74 1.66 -3.52
CA THR A 56 -44.08 1.76 -4.97
C THR A 56 -43.04 2.31 -5.95
N SER A 57 -42.40 1.42 -6.70
CA SER A 57 -42.64 1.23 -8.13
C SER A 57 -41.67 0.19 -8.69
N ALA A 58 -42.23 -0.86 -9.27
CA ALA A 58 -41.50 -1.80 -10.10
C ALA A 58 -40.99 -1.07 -11.35
N VAL A 59 -39.67 -1.05 -11.52
CA VAL A 59 -39.03 -0.93 -12.83
C VAL A 59 -37.94 -1.99 -12.83
N GLU A 60 -38.15 -3.06 -13.60
CA GLU A 60 -37.07 -3.94 -14.04
C GLU A 60 -36.06 -3.08 -14.79
N THR A 61 -35.01 -2.67 -14.09
CA THR A 61 -33.76 -2.26 -14.71
C THR A 61 -32.81 -3.41 -14.52
N VAL A 62 -32.42 -4.04 -15.63
CA VAL A 62 -31.36 -5.04 -15.71
C VAL A 62 -30.13 -4.44 -15.01
N ALA A 63 -29.85 -4.90 -13.80
CA ALA A 63 -28.71 -4.47 -13.02
C ALA A 63 -27.45 -4.97 -13.74
N ALA A 64 -26.80 -4.07 -14.47
CA ALA A 64 -25.40 -4.26 -14.81
C ALA A 64 -24.64 -4.46 -13.49
N PRO A 65 -23.70 -5.42 -13.40
CA PRO A 65 -23.01 -5.70 -12.16
C PRO A 65 -22.26 -4.44 -11.74
N ALA A 66 -22.62 -3.90 -10.57
CA ALA A 66 -21.85 -2.84 -9.94
C ALA A 66 -20.47 -3.42 -9.62
N ILE A 67 -19.47 -3.05 -10.40
CA ILE A 67 -18.09 -3.44 -10.16
C ILE A 67 -17.72 -2.86 -8.79
N ALA A 68 -17.48 -3.73 -7.82
CA ALA A 68 -16.96 -3.34 -6.52
C ALA A 68 -15.61 -2.65 -6.73
N THR A 69 -15.56 -1.34 -6.54
CA THR A 69 -14.33 -0.58 -6.64
C THR A 69 -13.61 -0.60 -5.30
N ILE A 70 -12.33 -0.94 -5.34
CA ILE A 70 -11.48 -0.92 -4.16
C ILE A 70 -11.14 0.57 -3.89
N PRO A 71 -11.37 1.09 -2.67
CA PRO A 71 -11.00 2.46 -2.37
C PRO A 71 -9.48 2.60 -2.49
N VAL A 72 -9.03 3.55 -3.32
CA VAL A 72 -7.61 3.88 -3.45
C VAL A 72 -7.18 4.59 -2.17
N VAL A 73 -6.57 3.85 -1.25
CA VAL A 73 -5.99 4.42 -0.03
C VAL A 73 -4.66 5.08 -0.37
N THR A 74 -4.66 6.39 -0.58
CA THR A 74 -3.43 7.18 -0.66
C THR A 74 -2.90 7.42 0.76
N LYS A 75 -2.20 6.44 1.33
CA LYS A 75 -1.51 6.64 2.62
C LYS A 75 -0.37 7.64 2.41
N THR A 76 -0.59 8.89 2.80
CA THR A 76 0.49 9.87 2.96
C THR A 76 1.33 9.44 4.16
N VAL A 77 2.54 8.97 3.92
CA VAL A 77 3.47 8.57 4.99
C VAL A 77 4.09 9.84 5.58
N GLY A 78 3.87 10.04 6.87
CA GLY A 78 4.45 11.14 7.65
C GLY A 78 5.45 10.61 8.68
N THR A 79 6.46 11.41 8.99
CA THR A 79 7.52 11.11 9.96
C THR A 79 7.92 12.37 10.72
N THR A 80 8.57 12.21 11.87
CA THR A 80 9.19 13.33 12.59
C THR A 80 10.64 13.46 12.14
N VAL A 81 11.00 14.66 11.70
CA VAL A 81 12.36 15.03 11.32
C VAL A 81 13.02 15.73 12.50
N VAL A 82 14.18 15.25 12.90
CA VAL A 82 15.08 15.94 13.83
C VAL A 82 16.24 16.50 13.02
N VAL A 83 16.47 17.81 13.11
CA VAL A 83 17.53 18.48 12.37
C VAL A 83 18.90 17.99 12.87
N ASN A 84 19.82 17.73 11.95
CA ASN A 84 21.16 17.15 12.19
C ASN A 84 21.14 15.74 12.82
N ALA A 85 20.07 14.98 12.64
CA ALA A 85 20.05 13.57 13.02
C ALA A 85 21.06 12.74 12.18
N LYS A 86 21.53 11.62 12.73
CA LYS A 86 22.43 10.70 12.00
C LYS A 86 21.71 9.74 11.05
N LYS A 87 20.39 9.62 11.17
CA LYS A 87 19.58 8.67 10.41
C LYS A 87 18.87 9.38 9.24
N PRO A 88 18.59 8.67 8.14
CA PRO A 88 17.72 9.17 7.09
C PRO A 88 16.33 9.53 7.63
N THR A 89 15.70 10.49 6.99
CA THR A 89 14.36 10.98 7.33
C THR A 89 13.29 9.97 6.92
N MET A 90 13.34 9.51 5.67
CA MET A 90 12.28 8.68 5.09
C MET A 90 12.79 7.97 3.83
N GLN A 91 12.19 6.83 3.53
CA GLN A 91 12.33 6.15 2.25
C GLN A 91 10.97 6.13 1.54
N LEU A 92 10.99 6.45 0.25
CA LEU A 92 9.83 6.36 -0.64
C LEU A 92 10.12 5.32 -1.71
N SER A 93 9.09 4.59 -2.12
CA SER A 93 9.18 3.61 -3.21
C SER A 93 7.94 3.74 -4.08
N ASP A 94 8.13 3.98 -5.37
CA ASP A 94 7.05 4.00 -6.35
C ASP A 94 7.57 3.56 -7.72
N SER A 95 6.78 2.76 -8.44
CA SER A 95 7.10 2.34 -9.82
C SER A 95 8.50 1.70 -9.99
N GLY A 96 9.00 1.02 -8.95
CA GLY A 96 10.34 0.41 -8.95
C GLY A 96 11.49 1.41 -8.75
N VAL A 97 11.20 2.64 -8.33
CA VAL A 97 12.21 3.63 -7.95
C VAL A 97 12.15 3.87 -6.45
N ASP A 98 13.28 3.70 -5.78
CA ASP A 98 13.45 4.02 -4.38
C ASP A 98 14.14 5.37 -4.21
N ILE A 99 13.64 6.18 -3.28
CA ILE A 99 14.18 7.49 -2.94
C ILE A 99 14.43 7.49 -1.44
N LEU A 100 15.69 7.63 -1.05
CA LEU A 100 16.08 7.81 0.35
C LEU A 100 16.30 9.30 0.61
N ILE A 101 15.46 9.87 1.47
CA ILE A 101 15.57 11.24 1.96
C ILE A 101 16.46 11.21 3.21
N GLY A 102 17.62 11.85 3.12
CA GLY A 102 18.62 11.88 4.17
C GLY A 102 18.23 12.75 5.37
N SER A 103 19.19 12.92 6.27
CA SER A 103 19.05 13.77 7.45
C SER A 103 18.89 15.24 7.06
N ALA A 104 17.93 15.93 7.67
CA ALA A 104 17.75 17.34 7.43
C ALA A 104 18.83 18.18 8.12
N SER A 105 19.30 19.25 7.47
CA SER A 105 20.26 20.21 7.99
C SER A 105 19.93 21.62 7.50
N TYR A 106 20.49 22.65 8.13
CA TYR A 106 20.37 24.01 7.62
C TYR A 106 21.57 24.40 6.76
N GLU A 107 21.29 24.97 5.60
CA GLU A 107 22.27 25.63 4.75
C GLU A 107 21.67 26.93 4.23
N GLY A 108 22.34 28.06 4.43
CA GLY A 108 21.83 29.36 3.95
C GLY A 108 20.48 29.79 4.52
N GLY A 109 20.06 29.26 5.67
CA GLY A 109 18.75 29.53 6.28
C GLY A 109 17.60 28.64 5.79
N GLU A 110 17.86 27.74 4.84
CA GLU A 110 16.88 26.78 4.32
C GLU A 110 17.07 25.40 4.95
N LEU A 111 15.97 24.68 5.14
CA LEU A 111 16.00 23.28 5.54
C LEU A 111 16.35 22.44 4.31
N VAL A 112 17.53 21.83 4.32
CA VAL A 112 18.06 21.00 3.24
C VAL A 112 17.99 19.53 3.62
N LEU A 113 17.38 18.72 2.76
CA LEU A 113 17.34 17.26 2.87
C LEU A 113 18.02 16.67 1.62
N PRO A 114 19.22 16.06 1.74
CA PRO A 114 19.84 15.37 0.62
C PRO A 114 18.99 14.16 0.21
N THR A 115 19.00 13.80 -1.06
CA THR A 115 18.26 12.63 -1.56
C THR A 115 19.20 11.68 -2.29
N SER A 116 18.96 10.38 -2.21
CA SER A 116 19.60 9.39 -3.07
C SER A 116 18.54 8.51 -3.69
N ILE A 117 18.77 8.05 -4.91
CA ILE A 117 17.74 7.43 -5.74
C ILE A 117 18.30 6.15 -6.32
N THR A 118 17.56 5.06 -6.19
CA THR A 118 17.91 3.74 -6.74
C THR A 118 16.82 3.32 -7.70
N ASN A 119 17.20 2.96 -8.93
CA ASN A 119 16.26 2.42 -9.91
C ASN A 119 16.28 0.89 -9.84
N GLN A 120 15.27 0.30 -9.23
CA GLN A 120 15.06 -1.16 -9.21
C GLN A 120 14.20 -1.66 -10.38
N SER A 121 13.67 -0.76 -11.21
CA SER A 121 12.84 -1.12 -12.36
C SER A 121 13.69 -1.65 -13.53
N SER A 122 13.03 -2.20 -14.55
CA SER A 122 13.68 -2.64 -15.80
C SER A 122 13.89 -1.51 -16.81
N GLN A 123 13.30 -0.32 -16.60
CA GLN A 123 13.39 0.81 -17.52
C GLN A 123 14.36 1.88 -17.03
N SER A 124 14.94 2.64 -17.96
CA SER A 124 15.75 3.81 -17.59
C SER A 124 14.84 4.95 -17.12
N VAL A 125 15.15 5.54 -15.98
CA VAL A 125 14.40 6.66 -15.39
C VAL A 125 15.04 7.97 -15.78
N ILE A 126 14.22 8.90 -16.28
CA ILE A 126 14.67 10.21 -16.78
C ILE A 126 14.21 11.39 -15.92
N GLN A 127 13.16 11.21 -15.11
CA GLN A 127 12.70 12.25 -14.18
C GLN A 127 11.93 11.61 -13.02
N VAL A 128 12.10 12.18 -11.82
CA VAL A 128 11.32 11.81 -10.64
C VAL A 128 10.91 13.08 -9.91
N GLU A 129 9.60 13.24 -9.69
CA GLU A 129 9.00 14.34 -8.94
C GLU A 129 8.38 13.85 -7.64
N VAL A 130 8.59 14.62 -6.57
CA VAL A 130 8.10 14.33 -5.23
C VAL A 130 7.35 15.56 -4.70
N GLU A 131 6.19 15.36 -4.11
CA GLU A 131 5.53 16.39 -3.30
C GLU A 131 6.00 16.23 -1.86
N VAL A 132 6.48 17.31 -1.26
CA VAL A 132 6.91 17.37 0.14
C VAL A 132 6.03 18.33 0.90
N GLN A 133 5.72 17.99 2.15
CA GLN A 133 4.95 18.84 3.06
C GLN A 133 5.63 18.83 4.42
N VAL A 134 5.79 20.03 4.98
CA VAL A 134 6.38 20.24 6.31
C VAL A 134 5.34 20.89 7.19
N PHE A 135 5.23 20.40 8.41
CA PHE A 135 4.38 20.95 9.45
C PHE A 135 5.21 21.21 10.70
N ASP A 136 4.76 22.15 11.52
CA ASP A 136 5.28 22.28 12.87
C ASP A 136 4.84 21.10 13.75
N MET A 137 5.35 21.04 14.97
CA MET A 137 4.98 19.99 15.93
C MET A 137 3.52 20.09 16.41
N SER A 138 2.84 21.20 16.13
CA SER A 138 1.41 21.40 16.41
C SER A 138 0.52 20.94 15.24
N GLY A 139 1.11 20.52 14.12
CA GLY A 139 0.40 20.11 12.90
C GLY A 139 0.05 21.26 11.95
N LYS A 140 0.53 22.48 12.18
CA LYS A 140 0.33 23.61 11.25
C LYS A 140 1.26 23.44 10.06
N GLN A 141 0.70 23.48 8.85
CA GLN A 141 1.49 23.41 7.62
C GLN A 141 2.40 24.64 7.48
N LEU A 142 3.69 24.39 7.31
CA LEU A 142 4.73 25.40 7.09
C LEU A 142 5.07 25.52 5.60
N ALA A 143 5.16 24.40 4.89
CA ALA A 143 5.49 24.36 3.47
C ALA A 143 4.82 23.18 2.77
N LYS A 144 4.53 23.35 1.47
CA LYS A 144 4.07 22.30 0.57
C LYS A 144 4.60 22.59 -0.84
N GLU A 145 5.46 21.73 -1.33
CA GLU A 145 6.21 21.97 -2.58
C GLU A 145 6.31 20.73 -3.44
N LYS A 146 6.42 20.93 -4.74
CA LYS A 146 6.76 19.88 -5.71
C LYS A 146 8.22 20.04 -6.09
N VAL A 147 9.00 18.98 -5.89
CA VAL A 147 10.45 19.00 -6.08
C VAL A 147 10.86 17.89 -7.02
N THR A 148 11.60 18.25 -8.07
CA THR A 148 12.24 17.28 -8.95
C THR A 148 13.52 16.77 -8.29
N VAL A 149 13.51 15.53 -7.81
CA VAL A 149 14.66 14.92 -7.11
C VAL A 149 15.61 14.22 -8.07
N TRP A 150 15.14 13.84 -9.26
CA TRP A 150 15.98 13.33 -10.35
C TRP A 150 15.59 13.96 -11.68
N GLN A 151 16.57 14.30 -12.50
CA GLN A 151 16.34 14.69 -13.88
C GLN A 151 17.57 14.44 -14.73
N SER A 152 17.39 13.62 -15.75
CA SER A 152 18.40 13.38 -16.78
C SER A 152 18.46 14.53 -17.79
N ILE A 153 19.59 14.63 -18.49
CA ILE A 153 19.77 15.64 -19.53
C ILE A 153 19.13 15.16 -20.83
N LYS A 154 18.31 16.03 -21.43
CA LYS A 154 17.64 15.75 -22.70
C LYS A 154 18.68 15.41 -23.76
N ARG A 155 18.44 14.33 -24.52
CA ARG A 155 19.33 13.81 -25.59
C ARG A 155 20.69 13.28 -25.12
N MET A 156 20.96 13.15 -23.82
CA MET A 156 22.18 12.51 -23.30
C MET A 156 21.83 11.23 -22.54
N ALA A 157 21.86 10.08 -23.23
CA ALA A 157 21.44 8.80 -22.67
C ALA A 157 22.31 8.33 -21.49
N ASP A 158 23.56 8.77 -21.41
CA ASP A 158 24.48 8.42 -20.32
C ASP A 158 24.10 9.04 -18.99
N THR A 159 23.20 10.04 -19.00
CA THR A 159 22.66 10.68 -17.79
C THR A 159 21.40 10.02 -17.26
N TYR A 160 20.97 8.92 -17.88
CA TYR A 160 19.77 8.20 -17.46
C TYR A 160 20.08 7.34 -16.25
N LEU A 161 19.16 7.30 -15.28
CA LEU A 161 19.31 6.38 -14.16
C LEU A 161 18.94 4.97 -14.65
N ARG A 162 19.96 4.15 -14.90
CA ARG A 162 19.80 2.81 -15.47
C ARG A 162 19.20 1.84 -14.44
N PRO A 163 18.60 0.73 -14.91
CA PRO A 163 18.24 -0.37 -14.03
C PRO A 163 19.40 -0.77 -13.11
N GLN A 164 19.09 -1.01 -11.84
CA GLN A 164 20.01 -1.40 -10.77
C GLN A 164 21.07 -0.34 -10.42
N GLN A 165 20.91 0.90 -10.90
CA GLN A 165 21.82 2.00 -10.58
C GLN A 165 21.29 2.80 -9.38
N ALA A 166 22.22 3.22 -8.52
CA ALA A 166 21.97 4.15 -7.43
C ALA A 166 22.80 5.42 -7.64
N GLU A 167 22.19 6.59 -7.47
CA GLU A 167 22.82 7.88 -7.65
C GLU A 167 22.41 8.88 -6.58
N GLN A 168 23.25 9.89 -6.38
CA GLN A 168 22.89 11.06 -5.58
C GLN A 168 21.84 11.89 -6.33
N GLY A 169 20.70 12.11 -5.69
CA GLY A 169 19.63 12.97 -6.20
C GLY A 169 19.84 14.44 -5.86
N LYS A 170 18.94 15.28 -6.36
CA LYS A 170 18.86 16.69 -6.01
C LYS A 170 18.34 16.84 -4.59
N SER A 171 19.02 17.65 -3.77
CA SER A 171 18.56 17.95 -2.42
C SER A 171 17.24 18.73 -2.45
N ILE A 172 16.35 18.38 -1.53
CA ILE A 172 15.14 19.15 -1.25
C ILE A 172 15.53 20.34 -0.38
N LYS A 173 15.17 21.55 -0.80
CA LYS A 173 15.44 22.78 -0.05
C LYS A 173 14.12 23.46 0.26
N LEU A 174 13.89 23.79 1.53
CA LEU A 174 12.61 24.30 2.00
C LEU A 174 12.82 25.53 2.88
N ALA A 175 12.16 26.63 2.51
CA ALA A 175 12.16 27.86 3.29
C ALA A 175 11.13 27.77 4.43
N VAL A 176 11.53 27.17 5.55
CA VAL A 176 10.69 27.02 6.75
C VAL A 176 11.30 27.73 7.96
N PRO A 177 10.49 28.28 8.89
CA PRO A 177 11.00 28.90 10.12
C PRO A 177 11.86 27.92 10.91
N GLN A 178 13.05 28.33 11.35
CA GLN A 178 14.02 27.42 11.98
C GLN A 178 13.48 26.75 13.25
N SER A 179 13.64 25.43 13.32
CA SER A 179 13.24 24.59 14.45
C SER A 179 14.19 23.39 14.56
N GLN A 180 14.24 22.76 15.72
CA GLN A 180 14.98 21.51 15.89
C GLN A 180 14.21 20.30 15.35
N GLN A 181 12.88 20.40 15.25
CA GLN A 181 12.01 19.31 14.86
C GLN A 181 10.84 19.78 13.99
N TYR A 182 10.40 18.89 13.11
CA TYR A 182 9.26 19.06 12.20
C TYR A 182 8.49 17.77 12.04
N GLN A 183 7.23 17.88 11.65
CA GLN A 183 6.55 16.78 10.97
C GLN A 183 6.78 16.93 9.46
N PHE A 184 7.18 15.84 8.81
CA PHE A 184 7.51 15.81 7.40
C PHE A 184 6.71 14.70 6.73
N SER A 185 6.16 14.97 5.56
CA SER A 185 5.59 13.94 4.70
C SER A 185 6.00 14.17 3.28
N ALA A 186 6.08 13.10 2.51
CA ALA A 186 6.32 13.20 1.09
C ALA A 186 5.68 12.05 0.33
N LYS A 187 5.43 12.27 -0.95
CA LYS A 187 4.90 11.26 -1.87
C LYS A 187 5.52 11.45 -3.24
N VAL A 188 5.76 10.35 -3.93
CA VAL A 188 6.15 10.39 -5.35
C VAL A 188 4.93 10.85 -6.16
N LEU A 189 5.12 11.87 -6.99
CA LEU A 189 4.08 12.39 -7.88
C LEU A 189 4.17 11.75 -9.26
N GLU A 190 5.38 11.63 -9.79
CA GLU A 190 5.61 11.12 -11.13
C GLU A 190 6.99 10.47 -11.21
N VAL A 191 7.04 9.30 -11.83
CA VAL A 191 8.26 8.65 -12.29
C VAL A 191 8.16 8.55 -13.81
N LYS A 192 9.08 9.23 -14.50
CA LYS A 192 9.13 9.22 -15.96
C LYS A 192 10.25 8.31 -16.44
N THR A 193 9.88 7.34 -17.25
CA THR A 193 10.81 6.41 -17.92
C THR A 193 11.00 6.79 -19.40
N ARG A 194 12.05 6.23 -20.02
CA ARG A 194 12.37 6.43 -21.45
C ARG A 194 11.49 5.58 -22.36
#